data_AF-U6RC58-F1
#
_entry.id   AF-U6RC58-F1
#
_cell.length_a   1.000
_cell.length_b   1.000
_cell.length_c   1.000
_cell.angle_alpha   90.00
_cell.angle_beta   90.00
_cell.angle_gamma   90.00
#
_symmetry.space_group_name_H-M   'P 1'
#
loop_
_entity.id
_entity.type
_entity.pdbx_description
1 polymer ?
#
loop_
_entity_poly.entity_id
_entity_poly.type
_entity_poly.pdbx_seq_one_letter_code
_entity_poly.pdbx_strand_id
1 'polypeptide(L)'
;MNIIKHCKCCGVQFVAHRMATLYCSKACNAKATRVRKKKNLEKEYQELQDDIELSQETTAAPAEFLSPSQAAILLGVSRATIYRYALAGTIKAVQFRGLTIIRKSDIEKAFDNAPDYKKRPSFSKKKEDSEYYTTSEISEKYHIRRKAILARCERFNIPKVYEGRGKSSVRCPLKPKRFYPLKIFNNAPSKSLDRWGYYYFSLFPSVCRHLPDTFSV
;
A
#
# COMPACT_ATOMS: atom_id res chain seq x y z
N MET A 1 -60.75 30.37 -36.03
CA MET A 1 -60.02 31.65 -36.13
C MET A 1 -58.55 31.33 -36.39
N ASN A 2 -57.98 31.85 -37.46
CA ASN A 2 -56.57 31.64 -37.83
C ASN A 2 -55.78 32.89 -37.44
N ILE A 3 -54.69 32.71 -36.68
CA ILE A 3 -53.89 33.81 -36.12
C ILE A 3 -52.46 33.67 -36.65
N ILE A 4 -51.90 34.70 -37.27
CA ILE A 4 -50.51 34.70 -37.71
C ILE A 4 -49.60 35.02 -36.51
N LYS A 5 -48.63 34.15 -36.23
CA LYS A 5 -47.68 34.29 -35.12
C LYS A 5 -46.25 33.98 -35.54
N HIS A 6 -45.29 34.44 -34.77
CA HIS A 6 -43.89 34.10 -34.94
C HIS A 6 -43.49 32.97 -33.97
N CYS A 7 -42.75 31.97 -34.46
CA CYS A 7 -42.30 30.85 -33.65
C CYS A 7 -41.24 31.30 -32.64
N LYS A 8 -41.44 31.03 -31.34
CA LYS A 8 -40.45 31.36 -30.29
C LYS A 8 -39.12 30.61 -30.41
N CYS A 9 -39.05 29.55 -31.23
CA CYS A 9 -37.84 28.74 -31.40
C CYS A 9 -37.04 29.09 -32.66
N CYS A 10 -37.68 29.43 -33.78
CA CYS A 10 -37.02 29.69 -35.06
C CYS A 10 -37.32 31.06 -35.67
N GLY A 11 -38.22 31.86 -35.07
CA GLY A 11 -38.60 33.19 -35.55
C GLY A 11 -39.53 33.22 -36.75
N VAL A 12 -39.74 32.10 -37.43
CA VAL A 12 -40.55 32.02 -38.65
C VAL A 12 -42.04 32.27 -38.36
N GLN A 13 -42.72 32.99 -39.27
CA GLN A 13 -44.16 33.20 -39.23
C GLN A 13 -44.92 31.91 -39.54
N PHE A 14 -45.99 31.64 -38.79
CA PHE A 14 -46.85 30.48 -38.99
C PHE A 14 -48.31 30.79 -38.62
N VAL A 15 -49.23 30.00 -39.17
CA VAL A 15 -50.65 30.11 -38.89
C VAL A 15 -51.00 29.22 -37.69
N ALA A 16 -51.52 29.85 -36.64
CA ALA A 16 -51.95 29.21 -35.41
C ALA A 16 -53.49 29.11 -35.34
N HIS A 17 -54.00 27.94 -34.96
CA HIS A 17 -55.44 27.73 -34.75
C HIS A 17 -55.88 27.90 -33.28
N ARG A 18 -54.94 27.93 -32.33
CA ARG A 18 -55.20 28.12 -30.89
C ARG A 18 -54.33 29.22 -30.31
N MET A 19 -54.87 30.01 -29.39
CA MET A 19 -54.12 31.09 -28.73
C MET A 19 -52.91 30.60 -27.94
N ALA A 20 -52.95 29.38 -27.39
CA ALA A 20 -51.82 28.81 -26.63
C ALA A 20 -50.66 28.29 -27.49
N THR A 21 -50.81 28.20 -28.81
CA THR A 21 -49.72 27.71 -29.69
C THR A 21 -48.62 28.75 -29.84
N LEU A 22 -47.38 28.34 -29.55
CA LEU A 22 -46.18 29.19 -29.50
C LEU A 22 -45.13 28.83 -30.55
N TYR A 23 -45.26 27.67 -31.19
CA TYR A 23 -44.25 27.10 -32.09
C TYR A 23 -44.89 26.62 -33.39
N CYS A 24 -44.15 26.75 -34.49
CA CYS A 24 -44.62 26.35 -35.82
C CYS A 24 -44.71 24.82 -36.02
N SER A 25 -43.95 24.03 -35.24
CA SER A 25 -43.91 22.58 -35.39
C SER A 25 -43.62 21.85 -34.07
N LYS A 26 -43.92 20.54 -34.03
CA LYS A 26 -43.56 19.67 -32.90
C LYS A 26 -42.05 19.66 -32.66
N ALA A 27 -41.23 19.72 -33.72
CA ALA A 27 -39.78 19.78 -33.62
C ALA A 27 -39.30 21.06 -32.90
N CYS A 28 -39.87 22.23 -33.24
CA CYS A 28 -39.56 23.48 -32.55
C CYS A 28 -39.97 23.46 -31.08
N ASN A 29 -41.13 22.86 -30.76
CA ASN A 29 -41.57 22.71 -29.37
C ASN A 29 -40.64 21.78 -28.56
N ALA A 30 -40.23 20.65 -29.14
CA ALA A 30 -39.28 19.73 -28.52
C ALA A 30 -37.91 20.40 -28.28
N LYS A 31 -37.40 21.16 -29.27
CA LYS A 31 -36.16 21.92 -29.15
C LYS A 31 -36.24 22.94 -28.02
N ALA A 32 -37.31 23.74 -27.96
CA ALA A 32 -37.52 24.71 -26.90
C ALA A 32 -37.63 24.06 -25.51
N THR A 33 -38.28 22.90 -25.41
CA THR A 33 -38.40 22.14 -24.17
C THR A 33 -37.04 21.62 -23.69
N ARG A 34 -36.21 21.10 -24.61
CA ARG A 34 -34.85 20.62 -24.29
C ARG A 34 -33.95 21.76 -23.81
N VAL A 35 -34.02 22.94 -24.45
CA VAL A 35 -33.27 24.12 -24.03
C VAL A 35 -33.68 24.59 -22.63
N ARG A 36 -34.99 24.63 -22.34
CA ARG A 36 -35.48 24.99 -20.99
C ARG A 36 -35.01 24.02 -19.92
N LYS A 37 -35.10 22.71 -20.17
CA LYS A 37 -34.59 21.69 -19.24
C LYS A 37 -33.09 21.87 -18.96
N LYS A 38 -32.29 22.11 -20.01
CA LYS A 38 -30.85 22.34 -19.85
C LYS A 38 -30.56 23.57 -18.99
N LYS A 39 -31.24 24.70 -19.25
CA LYS A 39 -31.09 25.92 -18.45
C LYS A 39 -31.51 25.75 -16.99
N ASN A 40 -32.56 24.99 -16.72
CA ASN A 40 -33.00 24.73 -15.35
C ASN A 40 -31.96 23.91 -14.59
N LEU A 41 -31.39 22.88 -15.24
CA LEU A 41 -30.29 22.11 -14.66
C LEU A 41 -29.05 22.99 -14.41
N GLU A 42 -28.65 23.81 -15.39
CA GLU A 42 -27.51 24.74 -15.23
C GLU A 42 -27.70 25.68 -14.03
N LYS A 43 -28.93 26.18 -13.81
CA LYS A 43 -29.26 27.01 -12.65
C LYS A 43 -29.21 26.24 -11.33
N GLU A 44 -29.76 25.03 -11.30
CA GLU A 44 -29.70 24.16 -10.12
C GLU A 44 -28.25 23.86 -9.72
N TYR A 45 -27.37 23.60 -10.70
CA TYR A 45 -25.92 23.45 -10.43
C TYR A 45 -25.29 24.75 -9.91
N GLN A 46 -25.69 25.91 -10.43
CA GLN A 46 -25.19 27.21 -9.96
C GLN A 46 -25.63 27.52 -8.52
N GLU A 47 -26.91 27.32 -8.21
CA GLU A 47 -27.45 27.52 -6.85
C GLU A 47 -26.72 26.62 -5.83
N LEU A 48 -26.44 25.36 -6.19
CA LEU A 48 -25.64 24.46 -5.36
C LEU A 48 -24.19 24.91 -5.19
N GLN A 49 -23.59 25.55 -6.19
CA GLN A 49 -22.23 26.10 -6.08
C GLN A 49 -22.22 27.34 -5.18
N ASP A 50 -23.16 28.26 -5.37
CA ASP A 50 -23.29 29.49 -4.58
C ASP A 50 -23.52 29.15 -3.10
N ASP A 51 -24.34 28.13 -2.78
CA ASP A 51 -24.56 27.65 -1.42
C ASP A 51 -23.27 27.10 -0.77
N ILE A 52 -22.43 26.40 -1.54
CA ILE A 52 -21.14 25.89 -1.07
C ILE A 52 -20.18 27.04 -0.77
N GLU A 53 -20.14 28.07 -1.62
CA GLU A 53 -19.28 29.24 -1.47
C GLU A 53 -19.69 30.08 -0.24
N LEU A 54 -21.00 30.32 -0.07
CA LEU A 54 -21.53 31.05 1.10
C LEU A 54 -21.28 30.32 2.44
N SER A 55 -21.28 28.99 2.41
CA SER A 55 -20.96 28.15 3.57
C SER A 55 -19.48 28.23 3.98
N GLN A 56 -18.58 28.54 3.05
CA GLN A 56 -17.15 28.67 3.32
C GLN A 56 -16.81 30.03 3.96
N GLU A 57 -17.49 31.10 3.56
CA GLU A 57 -17.22 32.47 4.05
C GLU A 57 -17.70 32.72 5.49
N THR A 58 -18.72 32.00 5.97
CA THR A 58 -19.29 32.19 7.32
C THR A 58 -18.50 31.52 8.45
N THR A 59 -17.41 30.79 8.15
CA THR A 59 -16.54 30.15 9.16
C THR A 59 -15.23 30.89 9.41
N ALA A 60 -15.26 32.23 9.37
CA ALA A 60 -14.10 33.12 9.53
C ALA A 60 -13.59 33.29 10.98
N ALA A 61 -14.00 32.46 11.92
CA ALA A 61 -13.30 32.34 13.20
C ALA A 61 -12.31 31.16 13.07
N PRO A 62 -11.01 31.33 13.38
CA PRO A 62 -10.08 30.22 13.37
C PRO A 62 -10.52 29.23 14.44
N ALA A 63 -11.22 28.18 14.04
CA ALA A 63 -11.63 27.13 14.96
C ALA A 63 -10.35 26.53 15.55
N GLU A 64 -10.12 26.81 16.84
CA GLU A 64 -8.99 26.27 17.60
C GLU A 64 -8.97 24.72 17.53
N PHE A 65 -10.15 24.15 17.34
CA PHE A 65 -10.44 22.74 17.17
C PHE A 65 -10.85 22.44 15.73
N LEU A 66 -10.17 21.46 15.15
CA LEU A 66 -10.33 21.03 13.77
C LEU A 66 -10.90 19.62 13.74
N SER A 67 -11.85 19.39 12.83
CA SER A 67 -12.24 18.04 12.43
C SER A 67 -11.13 17.38 11.58
N PRO A 68 -11.08 16.04 11.48
CA PRO A 68 -10.10 15.36 10.63
C PRO A 68 -10.18 15.77 9.17
N SER A 69 -11.37 16.14 8.68
CA SER A 69 -11.58 16.65 7.32
C SER A 69 -10.99 18.05 7.14
N GLN A 70 -11.19 18.95 8.10
CA GLN A 70 -10.60 20.29 8.06
C GLN A 70 -9.06 20.25 8.21
N ALA A 71 -8.55 19.40 9.10
CA ALA A 71 -7.12 19.19 9.26
C ALA A 71 -6.48 18.59 8.00
N ALA A 72 -7.19 17.71 7.30
CA ALA A 72 -6.77 17.15 6.01
C ALA A 72 -6.62 18.24 4.93
N ILE A 73 -7.58 19.17 4.85
CA ILE A 73 -7.53 20.32 3.92
C ILE A 73 -6.36 21.23 4.27
N LEU A 74 -6.19 21.57 5.55
CA LEU A 74 -5.09 22.44 6.02
C LEU A 74 -3.70 21.90 5.69
N LEU A 75 -3.50 20.58 5.83
CA LEU A 75 -2.22 19.93 5.56
C LEU A 75 -2.06 19.47 4.09
N GLY A 76 -3.09 19.60 3.26
CA GLY A 76 -3.08 19.11 1.89
C GLY A 76 -2.97 17.58 1.77
N VAL A 77 -3.52 16.83 2.73
CA VAL A 77 -3.47 15.36 2.78
C VAL A 77 -4.86 14.75 2.78
N SER A 78 -4.96 13.43 2.56
CA SER A 78 -6.26 12.74 2.65
C SER A 78 -6.70 12.51 4.09
N ARG A 79 -8.02 12.47 4.33
CA ARG A 79 -8.62 12.17 5.65
C ARG A 79 -8.08 10.87 6.27
N ALA A 80 -7.88 9.83 5.45
CA ALA A 80 -7.30 8.57 5.89
C ALA A 80 -5.87 8.72 6.43
N THR A 81 -5.10 9.65 5.88
CA THR A 81 -3.73 9.93 6.32
C THR A 81 -3.71 10.61 7.67
N ILE A 82 -4.66 11.51 7.95
CA ILE A 82 -4.83 12.11 9.28
C ILE A 82 -5.10 11.03 10.35
N TYR A 83 -5.98 10.07 10.07
CA TYR A 83 -6.20 8.95 10.99
C TYR A 83 -4.94 8.09 11.19
N ARG A 84 -4.14 7.87 10.14
CA ARG A 84 -2.85 7.17 10.26
C ARG A 84 -1.87 7.95 11.13
N TYR A 85 -1.81 9.27 11.01
CA TYR A 85 -0.96 10.13 11.86
C TYR A 85 -1.43 10.14 13.32
N ALA A 86 -2.74 10.14 13.56
CA ALA A 86 -3.30 10.01 14.90
C ALA A 86 -2.97 8.65 15.53
N LEU A 87 -3.10 7.55 14.77
CA LEU A 87 -2.74 6.20 15.23
C LEU A 87 -1.23 6.06 15.50
N ALA A 88 -0.39 6.69 14.67
CA ALA A 88 1.05 6.72 14.87
C ALA A 88 1.49 7.67 16.00
N GLY A 89 0.56 8.45 16.57
CA GLY A 89 0.85 9.44 17.60
C GLY A 89 1.64 10.66 17.11
N THR A 90 1.79 10.85 15.79
CA THR A 90 2.51 11.97 15.19
C THR A 90 1.77 13.28 15.40
N ILE A 91 0.43 13.23 15.31
CA ILE A 91 -0.46 14.36 15.62
C ILE A 91 -1.33 13.92 16.79
N LYS A 92 -1.37 14.73 17.85
CA LYS A 92 -2.25 14.45 19.00
C LYS A 92 -3.70 14.72 18.60
N ALA A 93 -4.54 13.70 18.74
CA ALA A 93 -5.97 13.77 18.47
C ALA A 93 -6.73 13.14 19.64
N VAL A 94 -7.91 13.68 19.94
CA VAL A 94 -8.82 13.13 20.96
C VAL A 94 -10.03 12.55 20.28
N GLN A 95 -10.32 11.28 20.57
CA GLN A 95 -11.53 10.61 20.10
C GLN A 95 -12.60 10.65 21.19
N PHE A 96 -13.70 11.33 20.88
CA PHE A 96 -14.95 11.24 21.62
C PHE A 96 -15.84 10.16 20.99
N ARG A 97 -16.97 9.84 21.64
CA ARG A 97 -17.94 8.86 21.13
C ARG A 97 -18.54 9.35 19.79
N GLY A 98 -17.96 8.91 18.69
CA GLY A 98 -18.39 9.25 17.32
C GLY A 98 -17.71 10.48 16.69
N LEU A 99 -16.81 11.16 17.41
CA LEU A 99 -16.15 12.37 16.94
C LEU A 99 -14.64 12.33 17.21
N THR A 100 -13.85 12.91 16.32
CA THR A 100 -12.41 13.09 16.52
C THR A 100 -12.11 14.56 16.37
N ILE A 101 -11.34 15.11 17.32
CA ILE A 101 -10.98 16.53 17.33
C ILE A 101 -9.47 16.66 17.44
N ILE A 102 -8.91 17.59 16.67
CA ILE A 102 -7.49 17.90 16.61
C ILE A 102 -7.33 19.38 16.93
N ARG A 103 -6.45 19.74 17.86
CA ARG A 103 -6.13 21.15 18.10
C ARG A 103 -5.14 21.66 17.07
N LYS A 104 -5.35 22.88 16.59
CA LYS A 104 -4.39 23.52 15.67
C LYS A 104 -2.99 23.64 16.30
N SER A 105 -2.90 23.96 17.58
CA SER A 105 -1.63 24.04 18.32
C SER A 105 -0.91 22.69 18.44
N ASP A 106 -1.64 21.57 18.45
CA ASP A 106 -1.01 20.24 18.48
C ASP A 106 -0.47 19.84 17.10
N ILE A 107 -1.01 20.41 16.01
CA ILE A 107 -0.43 20.29 14.66
C ILE A 107 0.85 21.12 14.58
N GLU A 108 0.84 22.36 15.07
CA GLU A 108 2.03 23.23 15.12
C GLU A 108 3.17 22.59 15.92
N LYS A 109 2.87 22.05 17.11
CA LYS A 109 3.85 21.30 17.92
C LYS A 109 4.41 20.06 17.23
N ALA A 110 3.66 19.45 16.31
CA ALA A 110 4.17 18.31 15.55
C ALA A 110 5.26 18.72 14.57
N PHE A 111 5.22 19.97 14.06
CA PHE A 111 6.28 20.54 13.25
C PHE A 111 7.49 20.95 14.10
N ASP A 112 7.26 21.56 15.27
CA ASP A 112 8.35 21.96 16.17
C ASP A 112 9.16 20.77 16.70
N ASN A 113 8.49 19.65 16.98
CA ASN A 113 9.12 18.42 17.46
C ASN A 113 9.43 17.41 16.34
N ALA A 114 9.39 17.83 15.07
CA ALA A 114 9.57 16.93 13.95
C ALA A 114 10.99 16.33 13.96
N PRO A 115 11.13 15.00 13.78
CA PRO A 115 12.44 14.40 13.60
C PRO A 115 13.07 14.88 12.28
N ASP A 116 14.40 14.87 12.22
CA ASP A 116 15.14 15.20 11.00
C ASP A 116 14.59 14.43 9.79
N TYR A 117 14.50 15.13 8.65
CA TYR A 117 13.98 14.55 7.42
C TYR A 117 14.85 13.35 6.99
N LYS A 118 14.29 12.15 7.13
CA LYS A 118 14.92 10.91 6.65
C LYS A 118 14.45 10.65 5.22
N LYS A 119 15.38 10.79 4.26
CA LYS A 119 15.16 10.31 2.89
C LYS A 119 14.75 8.85 2.95
N ARG A 120 13.65 8.50 2.27
CA ARG A 120 13.23 7.10 2.16
C ARG A 120 14.42 6.27 1.69
N PRO A 121 14.82 5.21 2.41
CA PRO A 121 15.91 4.38 1.97
C PRO A 121 15.55 3.88 0.58
N SER A 122 16.44 4.07 -0.39
CA SER A 122 16.28 3.43 -1.69
C SER A 122 16.09 1.94 -1.42
N PHE A 123 15.10 1.32 -2.09
CA PHE A 123 14.74 -0.09 -1.94
C PHE A 123 15.93 -1.07 -1.99
N SER A 124 17.09 -0.62 -2.49
CA SER A 124 18.32 -1.40 -2.65
C SER A 124 19.15 -1.69 -1.39
N LYS A 125 18.82 -1.18 -0.18
CA LYS A 125 19.67 -1.45 1.01
C LYS A 125 18.89 -1.75 2.29
N LYS A 126 18.32 -2.95 2.34
CA LYS A 126 18.27 -3.74 3.57
C LYS A 126 19.14 -4.98 3.34
N LYS A 127 20.43 -4.91 3.69
CA LYS A 127 21.14 -6.12 4.11
C LYS A 127 20.80 -6.24 5.59
N GLU A 128 19.67 -6.85 5.89
CA GLU A 128 19.49 -7.41 7.22
C GLU A 128 20.58 -8.46 7.40
N ASP A 129 21.16 -8.55 8.60
CA ASP A 129 22.11 -9.59 8.95
C ASP A 129 21.40 -10.94 8.84
N SER A 130 21.42 -11.52 7.64
CA SER A 130 20.77 -12.79 7.38
C SER A 130 21.46 -13.83 8.26
N GLU A 131 20.66 -14.50 9.09
CA GLU A 131 21.07 -15.63 9.93
C GLU A 131 21.70 -16.79 9.13
N TYR A 132 21.51 -16.78 7.81
CA TYR A 132 21.97 -17.80 6.87
C TYR A 132 23.16 -17.33 6.03
N TYR A 133 23.97 -18.30 5.58
CA TYR A 133 24.98 -18.04 4.57
C TYR A 133 24.36 -18.08 3.16
N THR A 134 24.73 -17.10 2.34
CA THR A 134 24.48 -17.16 0.90
C THR A 134 25.46 -18.13 0.24
N THR A 135 25.03 -18.71 -0.87
CA THR A 135 25.88 -19.57 -1.71
C THR A 135 27.17 -18.87 -2.17
N SER A 136 27.16 -17.55 -2.34
CA SER A 136 28.35 -16.75 -2.66
C SER A 136 29.29 -16.62 -1.46
N GLU A 137 28.77 -16.31 -0.26
CA GLU A 137 29.58 -16.25 0.97
C GLU A 137 30.25 -17.59 1.29
N ILE A 138 29.57 -18.73 1.06
CA ILE A 138 30.17 -20.06 1.24
C ILE A 138 31.27 -20.29 0.20
N SER A 139 31.05 -19.85 -1.05
CA SER A 139 32.05 -19.98 -2.11
C SER A 139 33.30 -19.17 -1.81
N GLU A 140 33.14 -17.95 -1.31
CA GLU A 140 34.24 -17.05 -0.93
C GLU A 140 35.00 -17.55 0.30
N LYS A 141 34.28 -17.98 1.35
CA LYS A 141 34.90 -18.41 2.62
C LYS A 141 35.64 -19.75 2.52
N TYR A 142 35.12 -20.67 1.70
CA TYR A 142 35.63 -22.04 1.62
C TYR A 142 36.27 -22.37 0.28
N HIS A 143 36.31 -21.43 -0.67
CA HIS A 143 36.82 -21.61 -2.03
C HIS A 143 36.21 -22.81 -2.79
N ILE A 144 34.96 -23.13 -2.47
CA ILE A 144 34.22 -24.23 -3.11
C ILE A 144 33.41 -23.66 -4.26
N ARG A 145 33.43 -24.33 -5.42
CA ARG A 145 32.59 -23.96 -6.56
C ARG A 145 31.11 -24.09 -6.22
N ARG A 146 30.29 -23.11 -6.64
CA ARG A 146 28.84 -23.06 -6.39
C ARG A 146 28.10 -24.38 -6.69
N LYS A 147 28.44 -25.06 -7.79
CA LYS A 147 27.85 -26.35 -8.18
C LYS A 147 28.08 -27.44 -7.13
N ALA A 148 29.27 -27.50 -6.54
CA ALA A 148 29.61 -28.48 -5.51
C ALA A 148 28.86 -28.21 -4.20
N ILE A 149 28.62 -26.94 -3.87
CA ILE A 149 27.80 -26.53 -2.72
C ILE A 149 26.36 -27.03 -2.92
N LEU A 150 25.75 -26.77 -4.08
CA LEU A 150 24.37 -27.20 -4.38
C LEU A 150 24.21 -28.73 -4.39
N ALA A 151 25.15 -29.44 -5.03
CA ALA A 151 25.15 -30.90 -5.05
C ALA A 151 25.34 -31.50 -3.65
N ARG A 152 26.08 -30.81 -2.77
CA ARG A 152 26.21 -31.20 -1.36
C ARG A 152 24.93 -30.92 -0.59
N CYS A 153 24.25 -29.81 -0.83
CA CYS A 153 22.94 -29.53 -0.22
C CYS A 153 21.89 -30.57 -0.62
N GLU A 154 21.90 -31.02 -1.88
CA GLU A 154 21.01 -32.09 -2.36
C GLU A 154 21.32 -33.43 -1.71
N ARG A 155 22.59 -33.83 -1.65
CA ARG A 155 23.00 -35.10 -1.02
C ARG A 155 22.67 -35.18 0.47
N PHE A 156 22.73 -34.05 1.18
CA PHE A 156 22.49 -33.99 2.62
C PHE A 156 21.10 -33.41 2.98
N ASN A 157 20.19 -33.27 2.00
CA ASN A 157 18.83 -32.76 2.20
C ASN A 157 18.76 -31.42 2.97
N ILE A 158 19.71 -30.50 2.71
CA ILE A 158 19.73 -29.18 3.34
C ILE A 158 18.68 -28.27 2.68
N PRO A 159 17.75 -27.67 3.43
CA PRO A 159 16.71 -26.81 2.87
C PRO A 159 17.31 -25.59 2.16
N LYS A 160 16.87 -25.36 0.91
CA LYS A 160 17.22 -24.18 0.11
C LYS A 160 16.17 -23.09 0.36
N VAL A 161 16.60 -21.89 0.72
CA VAL A 161 15.74 -20.72 0.90
C VAL A 161 15.99 -19.78 -0.28
N TYR A 162 14.92 -19.24 -0.86
CA TYR A 162 15.01 -18.34 -2.00
C TYR A 162 14.68 -16.91 -1.56
N GLU A 163 15.68 -16.04 -1.58
CA GLU A 163 15.53 -14.62 -1.28
C GLU A 163 15.36 -13.87 -2.60
N GLY A 164 14.14 -13.85 -3.11
CA GLY A 164 13.77 -13.11 -4.33
C GLY A 164 14.30 -13.72 -5.64
N ARG A 165 14.36 -12.89 -6.70
CA ARG A 165 14.73 -13.34 -8.06
C ARG A 165 16.21 -13.72 -8.13
N GLY A 166 16.51 -15.01 -8.12
CA GLY A 166 17.80 -15.58 -8.51
C GLY A 166 18.85 -15.74 -7.39
N LYS A 167 18.57 -15.33 -6.15
CA LYS A 167 19.47 -15.57 -5.02
C LYS A 167 18.92 -16.70 -4.15
N SER A 168 19.60 -17.85 -4.20
CA SER A 168 19.37 -18.95 -3.26
C SER A 168 20.35 -18.88 -2.09
N SER A 169 19.81 -18.73 -0.89
CA SER A 169 20.50 -18.96 0.37
C SER A 169 20.34 -20.43 0.76
N VAL A 170 21.36 -20.99 1.41
CA VAL A 170 21.32 -22.36 1.91
C VAL A 170 21.12 -22.27 3.42
N ARG A 171 20.16 -23.02 3.97
CA ARG A 171 19.93 -23.08 5.41
C ARG A 171 21.02 -23.92 6.09
N CYS A 172 22.23 -23.37 6.18
CA CYS A 172 23.32 -23.89 7.01
C CYS A 172 23.19 -23.25 8.41
N PRO A 173 23.44 -23.96 9.53
CA PRO A 173 23.23 -23.38 10.86
C PRO A 173 24.07 -22.11 11.04
N LEU A 174 23.43 -21.12 11.66
CA LEU A 174 23.83 -19.77 12.04
C LEU A 174 25.34 -19.48 11.98
N LYS A 175 25.75 -18.35 11.39
CA LYS A 175 27.12 -17.80 11.49
C LYS A 175 27.58 -17.87 12.96
N PRO A 176 28.46 -18.81 13.37
CA PRO A 176 28.81 -18.91 14.78
C PRO A 176 29.72 -17.74 15.13
N LYS A 177 29.49 -17.08 16.28
CA LYS A 177 30.31 -15.94 16.75
C LYS A 177 31.78 -16.32 17.04
N ARG A 178 32.12 -17.61 17.07
CA ARG A 178 33.49 -18.16 17.15
C ARG A 178 33.58 -19.38 16.23
N PHE A 179 34.58 -19.43 15.34
CA PHE A 179 34.80 -20.58 14.47
C PHE A 179 36.27 -20.99 14.44
N TYR A 180 36.52 -22.29 14.60
CA TYR A 180 37.84 -22.92 14.57
C TYR A 180 38.23 -23.30 13.13
N PRO A 181 39.53 -23.27 12.75
CA PRO A 181 39.96 -23.38 11.36
C PRO A 181 39.83 -24.80 10.79
N LEU A 182 39.35 -24.91 9.54
CA LEU A 182 39.22 -26.15 8.77
C LEU A 182 40.56 -26.53 8.14
N LYS A 183 41.20 -27.58 8.66
CA LYS A 183 42.25 -28.33 7.92
C LYS A 183 41.81 -29.72 7.46
N ILE A 184 40.54 -30.11 7.69
CA ILE A 184 40.10 -31.51 7.55
C ILE A 184 39.27 -31.78 6.28
N PHE A 185 38.99 -30.78 5.44
CA PHE A 185 38.10 -30.99 4.29
C PHE A 185 38.71 -31.67 3.06
N ASN A 186 40.04 -31.72 2.92
CA ASN A 186 40.66 -32.16 1.67
C ASN A 186 41.20 -33.60 1.69
N ASN A 187 41.32 -34.26 2.86
CA ASN A 187 41.92 -35.60 2.97
C ASN A 187 41.10 -36.56 3.86
N ALA A 188 39.82 -36.76 3.59
CA ALA A 188 39.05 -37.83 4.24
C ALA A 188 38.97 -39.06 3.32
N PRO A 189 39.54 -40.23 3.69
CA PRO A 189 39.45 -41.44 2.87
C PRO A 189 38.01 -41.95 2.79
N SER A 190 37.63 -42.48 1.63
CA SER A 190 36.26 -42.76 1.21
C SER A 190 35.63 -44.04 1.80
N LYS A 191 36.24 -44.67 2.80
CA LYS A 191 35.77 -45.94 3.36
C LYS A 191 36.02 -45.93 4.87
N SER A 192 34.99 -46.32 5.62
CA SER A 192 34.84 -46.33 7.08
C SER A 192 34.72 -44.96 7.75
N LEU A 193 33.47 -44.52 7.96
CA LEU A 193 33.04 -43.85 9.20
C LEU A 193 31.53 -43.61 9.14
N ASP A 194 30.79 -44.67 9.45
CA ASP A 194 29.46 -44.67 10.06
C ASP A 194 29.44 -43.98 11.44
N ARG A 195 30.06 -42.80 11.54
CA ARG A 195 30.15 -42.00 12.77
C ARG A 195 30.21 -40.50 12.47
N TRP A 196 29.42 -40.07 11.49
CA TRP A 196 29.02 -38.66 11.32
C TRP A 196 27.65 -38.36 11.95
N GLY A 197 27.16 -39.26 12.82
CA GLY A 197 26.06 -39.01 13.73
C GLY A 197 26.39 -38.05 14.89
N TYR A 198 27.30 -37.09 14.72
CA TYR A 198 27.71 -36.20 15.83
C TYR A 198 27.64 -34.69 15.55
N TYR A 199 27.09 -34.25 14.42
CA TYR A 199 26.74 -32.82 14.26
C TYR A 199 25.44 -32.60 13.46
N TYR A 200 24.45 -33.44 13.74
CA TYR A 200 23.06 -33.20 13.34
C TYR A 200 22.17 -33.80 14.44
N PHE A 201 21.26 -33.00 15.01
CA PHE A 201 20.35 -33.29 16.13
C PHE A 201 20.83 -32.94 17.54
N SER A 202 20.70 -31.65 17.88
CA SER A 202 20.27 -31.26 19.22
C SER A 202 19.28 -30.10 19.15
N LEU A 203 18.19 -30.26 18.39
CA LEU A 203 16.94 -29.50 18.50
C LEU A 203 15.90 -30.15 17.55
N PHE A 204 14.72 -30.47 18.09
CA PHE A 204 13.55 -31.16 17.51
C PHE A 204 13.47 -32.70 17.67
N PRO A 205 13.14 -33.18 18.89
CA PRO A 205 12.65 -34.52 19.14
C PRO A 205 11.12 -34.58 18.97
N SER A 206 10.65 -34.83 17.75
CA SER A 206 9.27 -35.27 17.49
C SER A 206 9.11 -35.51 16.01
N VAL A 207 9.02 -36.78 15.61
CA VAL A 207 8.34 -37.35 14.44
C VAL A 207 9.11 -38.62 14.03
N CYS A 208 8.35 -39.71 13.89
CA CYS A 208 8.74 -41.05 13.43
C CYS A 208 9.33 -42.02 14.48
N ARG A 209 8.41 -42.50 15.33
CA ARG A 209 8.32 -43.89 15.80
C ARG A 209 8.22 -44.86 14.60
N HIS A 210 8.72 -46.10 14.81
CA HIS A 210 8.62 -47.32 14.00
C HIS A 210 9.75 -47.61 13.01
N LEU A 211 10.74 -48.42 13.42
CA LEU A 211 10.80 -49.88 13.17
C LEU A 211 11.99 -50.51 13.95
N PRO A 212 11.93 -51.81 14.31
CA PRO A 212 12.84 -52.44 15.26
C PRO A 212 14.11 -53.03 14.63
N ASP A 213 15.03 -53.35 15.54
CA ASP A 213 16.32 -54.01 15.43
C ASP A 213 16.46 -55.08 14.33
N THR A 214 17.64 -55.17 13.72
CA THR A 214 18.48 -56.38 13.75
C THR A 214 19.81 -56.18 13.02
N PHE A 215 20.79 -56.95 13.50
CA PHE A 215 22.14 -57.21 12.97
C PHE A 215 23.27 -56.29 13.41
N SER A 216 23.71 -56.58 14.64
CA SER A 216 25.09 -56.94 14.94
C SER A 216 25.73 -57.82 13.85
N VAL A 217 26.80 -57.34 13.21
CA VAL A 217 28.23 -57.74 13.31
C VAL A 217 28.99 -56.97 12.24
#